data_AF-A0A1W9STW3-F1
#
_entry.id   AF-A0A1W9STW3-F1
#
_cell.length_a   1.000
_cell.length_b   1.000
_cell.length_c   1.000
_cell.angle_alpha   90.00
_cell.angle_beta   90.00
_cell.angle_gamma   90.00
#
_symmetry.space_group_name_H-M   'P 1'
#
loop_
_entity.id
_entity.type
_entity.pdbx_description
1 polymer ?
#
loop_
_entity_poly.entity_id
_entity_poly.type
_entity_poly.pdbx_seq_one_letter_code
_entity_poly.pdbx_strand_id
1 'polypeptide(L)'
;MVCDIIYKKEEKKLKPDNNRYCSIDLGVNNLATIGSNVVKSIIINGRPLKSINQFFNKKLAFYKSEIAKKFKKKSSNRIKRLFNKRSNKIKDYLHKTSRYIVNFLVSNKINTLVIGKNKLWKQNINIGKKNNQNFVQIPYDKFNQVSNRGV
;
A
#
# COMPACT_ATOMS: atom_id res chain seq x y z
N MET A 1 25.20 -0.92 -13.64
CA MET A 1 25.57 0.17 -12.72
C MET A 1 24.35 0.52 -11.88
N VAL A 2 24.31 0.09 -10.62
CA VAL A 2 23.30 0.53 -9.64
C VAL A 2 23.99 1.65 -8.86
N CYS A 3 23.40 2.84 -8.87
CA CYS A 3 23.90 3.98 -8.11
C CYS A 3 23.02 4.12 -6.87
N ASP A 4 23.56 3.75 -5.71
CA ASP A 4 22.90 3.93 -4.42
C ASP A 4 23.34 5.27 -3.84
N ILE A 5 22.44 6.26 -3.89
CA ILE A 5 22.66 7.57 -3.28
C ILE A 5 22.25 7.48 -1.81
N ILE A 6 23.24 7.40 -0.92
CA ILE A 6 23.05 7.47 0.54
C ILE A 6 23.30 8.92 0.95
N TYR A 7 22.26 9.59 1.44
CA TYR A 7 22.39 10.93 2.03
C TYR A 7 21.96 10.90 3.50
N LYS A 8 22.70 11.58 4.37
CA LYS A 8 22.27 11.85 5.74
C LYS A 8 21.07 12.80 5.67
N LYS A 9 19.96 12.37 6.26
CA LYS A 9 18.79 13.23 6.47
C LYS A 9 18.78 13.64 7.93
N GLU A 10 18.78 14.94 8.19
CA GLU A 10 18.65 15.46 9.55
C GLU A 10 17.30 15.02 10.14
N GLU A 11 17.34 14.54 11.38
CA GLU A 11 16.13 14.21 12.12
C GLU A 11 15.42 15.51 12.49
N LYS A 12 14.21 15.69 11.97
CA LYS A 12 13.38 16.82 12.34
C LYS A 12 12.84 16.57 13.74
N LYS A 13 12.96 17.57 14.62
CA LYS A 13 12.31 17.54 15.94
C LYS A 13 10.83 17.23 15.77
N LEU A 14 10.34 16.31 16.59
CA LEU A 14 8.92 16.08 16.71
C LEU A 14 8.19 17.39 17.04
N LYS A 15 7.04 17.60 16.41
CA LYS A 15 6.18 18.70 16.81
C LYS A 15 5.56 18.34 18.16
N PRO A 16 5.44 19.31 19.08
CA PRO A 16 4.72 19.06 20.33
C PRO A 16 3.28 18.69 20.02
N ASP A 17 2.67 17.93 20.93
CA ASP A 17 1.24 17.67 20.84
C ASP A 17 0.47 19.00 20.83
N ASN A 18 -0.51 19.09 19.95
CA ASN A 18 -1.38 20.25 19.81
C ASN A 18 -2.85 19.88 19.98
N ASN A 19 -3.14 18.73 20.59
CA ASN A 19 -4.48 18.17 20.78
C ASN A 19 -5.26 17.97 19.46
N ARG A 20 -4.56 17.86 18.33
CA ARG A 20 -5.14 17.53 17.03
C ARG A 20 -4.67 16.16 16.62
N TYR A 21 -5.63 15.26 16.52
CA TYR A 21 -5.40 13.84 16.31
C TYR A 21 -6.06 13.40 15.01
N CYS A 22 -5.39 12.49 14.33
CA CYS A 22 -5.95 11.76 13.21
C CYS A 22 -5.76 10.26 13.44
N SER A 23 -6.81 9.47 13.23
CA SER A 23 -6.72 8.02 13.18
C SER A 23 -6.84 7.53 11.74
N ILE A 24 -6.09 6.50 11.39
CA ILE A 24 -6.21 5.82 10.09
C ILE A 24 -6.44 4.34 10.33
N ASP A 25 -7.55 3.84 9.79
CA ASP A 25 -7.83 2.42 9.66
C ASP A 25 -7.63 1.98 8.20
N LEU A 26 -6.89 0.91 7.98
CA LEU A 26 -6.53 0.44 6.63
C LEU A 26 -7.35 -0.80 6.25
N GLY A 27 -7.86 -0.83 5.02
CA GLY A 27 -8.74 -1.90 4.55
C GLY A 27 -8.61 -2.23 3.05
N VAL A 28 -9.52 -3.08 2.56
CA VAL A 28 -9.51 -3.59 1.16
C VAL A 28 -10.38 -2.76 0.24
N ASN A 29 -11.64 -2.56 0.61
CA ASN A 29 -12.59 -1.77 -0.19
C ASN A 29 -12.39 -0.28 0.06
N ASN A 30 -12.13 0.08 1.31
CA ASN A 30 -11.66 1.38 1.74
C ASN A 30 -10.18 1.18 2.08
N LEU A 31 -9.30 1.64 1.21
CA LEU A 31 -7.85 1.51 1.40
C LEU A 31 -7.41 2.14 2.72
N ALA A 32 -7.96 3.32 3.02
CA ALA A 32 -7.76 4.01 4.28
C ALA A 32 -9.03 4.76 4.66
N THR A 33 -9.49 4.57 5.89
CA THR A 33 -10.52 5.37 6.53
C THR A 33 -9.81 6.28 7.53
N ILE A 34 -9.97 7.58 7.35
CA ILE A 34 -9.27 8.61 8.11
C ILE A 34 -10.30 9.31 8.98
N GLY A 35 -10.14 9.23 10.30
CA GLY A 35 -10.93 9.95 11.29
C GLY A 35 -10.09 11.05 11.95
N SER A 36 -10.72 12.13 12.39
CA SER A 36 -10.04 13.18 13.16
C SER A 36 -11.01 13.86 14.12
N ASN A 37 -10.46 14.45 15.18
CA ASN A 37 -11.19 15.29 16.11
C ASN A 37 -11.36 16.75 15.62
N VAL A 38 -10.71 17.15 14.52
CA VAL A 38 -10.74 18.53 14.00
C VAL A 38 -11.23 18.66 12.56
N VAL A 39 -11.39 17.54 11.84
CA VAL A 39 -11.82 17.53 10.44
C VAL A 39 -12.71 16.34 10.14
N LYS A 40 -13.57 16.50 9.12
CA LYS A 40 -14.46 15.43 8.66
C LYS A 40 -13.66 14.21 8.20
N SER A 41 -14.25 13.03 8.42
CA SER A 41 -13.65 11.76 8.02
C SER A 41 -13.50 11.64 6.50
N ILE A 42 -12.41 11.03 6.05
CA ILE A 42 -12.12 10.79 4.64
C ILE A 42 -11.97 9.29 4.39
N ILE A 43 -12.51 8.82 3.26
CA ILE A 43 -12.36 7.43 2.82
C ILE A 43 -11.59 7.41 1.51
N ILE A 44 -10.47 6.70 1.49
CA ILE A 44 -9.66 6.47 0.30
C ILE A 44 -10.09 5.15 -0.32
N ASN A 45 -10.47 5.19 -1.59
CA ASN A 45 -11.01 4.03 -2.31
C ASN A 45 -9.94 2.93 -2.53
N GLY A 46 -10.22 1.69 -2.12
CA GLY A 46 -9.34 0.54 -2.37
C GLY A 46 -9.69 -0.29 -3.61
N ARG A 47 -10.84 -0.03 -4.26
CA ARG A 47 -11.28 -0.72 -5.48
C ARG A 47 -10.26 -0.66 -6.64
N PRO A 48 -9.48 0.42 -6.84
CA PRO A 48 -8.43 0.43 -7.87
C PRO A 48 -7.41 -0.70 -7.71
N LEU A 49 -6.97 -0.99 -6.47
CA LEU A 49 -6.05 -2.10 -6.19
C LEU A 49 -6.67 -3.45 -6.52
N LYS A 50 -7.96 -3.62 -6.19
CA LYS A 50 -8.73 -4.83 -6.53
C LYS A 50 -8.82 -5.04 -8.05
N SER A 51 -9.08 -3.98 -8.81
CA SER A 51 -9.12 -4.03 -10.27
C SER A 51 -7.77 -4.41 -10.88
N ILE A 52 -6.67 -3.83 -10.37
CA ILE A 52 -5.30 -4.16 -10.79
C ILE A 52 -5.01 -5.66 -10.56
N ASN A 53 -5.37 -6.18 -9.38
CA ASN A 53 -5.18 -7.59 -9.05
C ASN A 53 -6.07 -8.51 -9.90
N GLN A 54 -7.32 -8.15 -10.14
CA GLN A 54 -8.23 -8.92 -11.00
C GLN A 54 -7.69 -9.02 -12.44
N PHE A 55 -7.26 -7.89 -13.02
CA PHE A 55 -6.65 -7.87 -14.34
C PHE A 55 -5.40 -8.75 -14.40
N PHE A 56 -4.53 -8.64 -13.40
CA PHE A 56 -3.32 -9.44 -13.30
C PHE A 56 -3.65 -10.94 -13.26
N ASN A 57 -4.57 -11.37 -12.40
CA ASN A 57 -4.96 -12.77 -12.25
C ASN A 57 -5.53 -13.34 -13.55
N LYS A 58 -6.42 -12.57 -14.23
CA LYS A 58 -6.99 -12.97 -15.53
C LYS A 58 -5.90 -13.16 -16.59
N LYS A 59 -4.95 -12.22 -16.70
CA LYS A 59 -3.86 -12.30 -17.68
C LYS A 59 -2.84 -13.39 -17.33
N LEU A 60 -2.55 -13.61 -16.04
CA LEU A 60 -1.65 -14.66 -15.60
C LEU A 60 -2.20 -16.05 -15.93
N ALA A 61 -3.49 -16.29 -15.68
CA ALA A 61 -4.15 -17.56 -16.00
C ALA A 61 -4.09 -17.85 -17.51
N PHE A 62 -4.40 -16.84 -18.33
CA PHE A 62 -4.30 -16.94 -19.79
C PHE A 62 -2.87 -17.30 -20.25
N TYR A 63 -1.85 -16.56 -19.80
CA TYR A 63 -0.47 -16.82 -20.21
C TYR A 63 0.06 -18.16 -19.71
N LYS A 64 -0.30 -18.60 -18.49
CA LYS A 64 0.09 -19.91 -17.98
C LYS A 64 -0.51 -21.04 -18.81
N SER A 65 -1.79 -20.94 -19.20
CA SER A 65 -2.44 -21.92 -20.08
C SER A 65 -1.73 -22.01 -21.44
N GLU A 66 -1.47 -20.88 -22.08
CA GLU A 66 -0.81 -20.83 -23.40
C GLU A 66 0.60 -21.44 -23.37
N ILE A 67 1.42 -21.09 -22.38
CA ILE A 67 2.82 -21.53 -22.31
C ILE A 67 2.93 -23.00 -21.90
N ALA A 68 2.05 -23.46 -20.99
CA ALA A 68 2.00 -24.87 -20.62
C ALA A 68 1.66 -25.75 -21.83
N LYS A 69 0.68 -25.33 -22.66
CA LYS A 69 0.28 -26.04 -23.88
C LYS A 69 1.35 -26.03 -24.97
N LYS A 70 1.95 -24.86 -25.25
CA LYS A 70 2.87 -24.70 -26.40
C LYS A 70 4.32 -25.08 -26.12
N PHE A 71 4.79 -24.87 -24.88
CA PHE A 71 6.22 -24.95 -24.58
C PHE A 71 6.56 -25.81 -23.36
N LYS A 72 5.57 -26.43 -22.68
CA LYS A 72 5.72 -27.16 -21.40
C LYS A 72 6.49 -26.36 -20.32
N LYS A 73 6.48 -25.03 -20.40
CA LYS A 73 7.19 -24.12 -19.49
C LYS A 73 6.23 -23.49 -18.48
N LYS A 74 6.72 -23.20 -17.27
CA LYS A 74 5.92 -22.57 -16.19
C LYS A 74 6.00 -21.03 -16.19
N SER A 75 6.91 -20.44 -16.95
CA SER A 75 7.18 -18.99 -16.93
C SER A 75 7.69 -18.47 -18.28
N SER A 76 7.59 -17.15 -18.49
CA SER A 76 8.14 -16.44 -19.65
C SER A 76 8.49 -14.98 -19.32
N ASN A 77 9.26 -14.32 -20.19
CA ASN A 77 9.53 -12.88 -20.08
C ASN A 77 8.24 -12.04 -20.08
N ARG A 78 7.19 -12.51 -20.78
CA ARG A 78 5.87 -11.86 -20.77
C ARG A 78 5.19 -11.94 -19.40
N ILE A 79 5.30 -13.08 -18.72
CA ILE A 79 4.82 -13.23 -17.34
C ILE A 79 5.62 -12.31 -16.40
N LYS A 80 6.95 -12.29 -16.50
CA LYS A 80 7.80 -11.38 -15.69
C LYS A 80 7.40 -9.90 -15.87
N ARG A 81 7.20 -9.47 -17.12
CA ARG A 81 6.71 -8.11 -17.43
C ARG A 81 5.33 -7.82 -16.82
N LEU A 82 4.43 -8.80 -16.82
CA LEU A 82 3.10 -8.67 -16.20
C LEU A 82 3.21 -8.46 -14.68
N PHE A 83 4.09 -9.20 -14.00
CA PHE A 83 4.38 -9.00 -12.58
C PHE A 83 4.94 -7.60 -12.29
N ASN A 84 5.94 -7.16 -13.06
CA ASN A 84 6.54 -5.82 -12.90
C ASN A 84 5.51 -4.72 -13.11
N LYS A 85 4.66 -4.83 -14.15
CA LYS A 85 3.58 -3.86 -14.41
C LYS A 85 2.57 -3.80 -13.27
N ARG A 86 2.21 -4.94 -12.67
CA ARG A 86 1.32 -4.97 -11.50
C ARG A 86 1.98 -4.29 -10.30
N SER A 87 3.22 -4.66 -10.00
CA SER A 87 3.99 -4.11 -8.88
C SER A 87 4.11 -2.59 -8.98
N ASN A 88 4.47 -2.07 -10.16
CA ASN A 88 4.59 -0.63 -10.38
C ASN A 88 3.26 0.12 -10.19
N LYS A 89 2.14 -0.42 -10.67
CA LYS A 89 0.82 0.19 -10.50
C LYS A 89 0.39 0.25 -9.02
N ILE A 90 0.59 -0.85 -8.29
CA ILE A 90 0.27 -0.91 -6.85
C ILE A 90 1.14 0.09 -6.10
N LYS A 91 2.46 0.10 -6.36
CA LYS A 91 3.41 1.00 -5.74
C LYS A 91 3.07 2.47 -5.99
N ASP A 92 2.76 2.86 -7.22
CA ASP A 92 2.35 4.22 -7.58
C ASP A 92 1.09 4.64 -6.81
N TYR A 93 0.07 3.78 -6.76
CA TYR A 93 -1.17 4.06 -6.04
C TYR A 93 -0.92 4.31 -4.55
N LEU A 94 -0.18 3.41 -3.88
CA LEU A 94 0.16 3.56 -2.46
C LEU A 94 0.99 4.82 -2.18
N HIS A 95 1.94 5.16 -3.05
CA HIS A 95 2.74 6.37 -2.88
C HIS A 95 1.89 7.63 -3.00
N LYS A 96 0.96 7.69 -3.95
CA LYS A 96 0.01 8.80 -4.09
C LYS A 96 -0.90 8.91 -2.88
N THR A 97 -1.42 7.78 -2.39
CA THR A 97 -2.23 7.72 -1.16
C THR A 97 -1.46 8.23 0.07
N SER A 98 -0.24 7.75 0.28
CA SER A 98 0.60 8.20 1.41
C SER A 98 0.90 9.69 1.33
N ARG A 99 1.25 10.20 0.14
CA ARG A 99 1.48 11.64 -0.07
C ARG A 99 0.23 12.46 0.21
N TYR A 100 -0.94 11.99 -0.22
CA TYR A 100 -2.21 12.63 0.07
C TYR A 100 -2.47 12.72 1.59
N ILE A 101 -2.27 11.63 2.32
CA ILE A 101 -2.43 11.59 3.78
C ILE A 101 -1.50 12.58 4.47
N VAL A 102 -0.21 12.59 4.12
CA VAL A 102 0.77 13.52 4.70
C VAL A 102 0.37 14.97 4.44
N ASN A 103 -0.01 15.29 3.20
CA ASN A 103 -0.47 16.64 2.85
C ASN A 103 -1.73 17.02 3.65
N PHE A 104 -2.67 16.09 3.81
CA PHE A 104 -3.87 16.30 4.61
C PHE A 104 -3.54 16.63 6.07
N LEU A 105 -2.62 15.91 6.71
CA LEU A 105 -2.19 16.18 8.08
C LEU A 105 -1.51 17.55 8.21
N VAL A 106 -0.61 17.87 7.27
CA VAL A 106 0.12 19.14 7.25
C VAL A 106 -0.83 20.32 7.06
N SER A 107 -1.74 20.26 6.10
CA SER A 107 -2.71 21.33 5.82
C SER A 107 -3.67 21.58 6.99
N ASN A 108 -4.01 20.55 7.75
CA ASN A 108 -4.90 20.65 8.91
C ASN A 108 -4.17 20.87 10.25
N LYS A 109 -2.85 21.05 10.21
CA LYS A 109 -1.99 21.21 11.38
C LYS A 109 -2.18 20.07 12.39
N ILE A 110 -2.30 18.83 11.93
CA ILE A 110 -2.41 17.65 12.79
C ILE A 110 -1.00 17.13 13.07
N ASN A 111 -0.61 17.08 14.35
CA ASN A 111 0.72 16.64 14.74
C ASN A 111 0.76 15.15 15.09
N THR A 112 -0.36 14.59 15.54
CA THR A 112 -0.44 13.22 16.03
C THR A 112 -1.29 12.36 15.10
N LEU A 113 -0.65 11.37 14.47
CA LEU A 113 -1.29 10.35 13.64
C LEU A 113 -1.27 9.00 14.36
N VAL A 114 -2.44 8.41 14.55
CA VAL A 114 -2.64 7.06 15.10
C VAL A 114 -2.98 6.11 13.96
N ILE A 115 -2.23 5.02 13.80
CA ILE A 115 -2.47 4.03 12.75
C ILE A 115 -3.01 2.76 13.39
N GLY A 116 -4.19 2.33 12.95
CA GLY A 116 -4.78 1.05 13.35
C GLY A 116 -3.87 -0.11 12.95
N LYS A 117 -3.24 -0.75 13.94
CA LYS A 117 -2.35 -1.90 13.72
C LYS A 117 -3.15 -3.19 13.73
N ASN A 118 -3.56 -3.67 12.55
CA ASN A 118 -4.10 -5.01 12.43
C ASN A 118 -2.95 -6.04 12.48
N LYS A 119 -2.85 -6.83 13.56
CA LYS A 119 -1.81 -7.87 13.79
C LYS A 119 -1.67 -8.88 12.63
N LEU A 120 -2.67 -8.97 11.75
CA LEU A 120 -2.74 -9.91 10.63
C LEU A 120 -2.29 -9.31 9.28
N TRP A 121 -1.79 -8.06 9.25
CA TRP A 121 -1.44 -7.28 8.06
C TRP A 121 -0.67 -8.05 6.98
N LYS A 122 0.28 -8.92 7.36
CA LYS A 122 1.16 -9.62 6.41
C LYS A 122 1.00 -11.13 6.32
N GLN A 123 0.38 -11.77 7.30
CA GLN A 123 0.55 -13.22 7.45
C GLN A 123 -0.72 -14.04 7.72
N ASN A 124 -1.84 -13.48 8.17
CA ASN A 124 -3.01 -14.30 8.51
C ASN A 124 -4.37 -13.59 8.35
N ILE A 125 -4.63 -13.01 7.18
CA ILE A 125 -5.94 -12.39 6.92
C ILE A 125 -6.97 -13.48 6.60
N ASN A 126 -7.71 -13.95 7.61
CA ASN A 126 -8.80 -14.91 7.43
C ASN A 126 -10.07 -14.25 6.88
N ILE A 127 -9.95 -13.46 5.80
CA ILE A 127 -11.08 -12.81 5.07
C ILE A 127 -11.44 -13.65 3.83
N GLY A 128 -11.17 -14.96 3.90
CA GLY A 128 -11.31 -15.91 2.80
C GLY A 128 -10.09 -15.94 1.86
N LYS A 129 -9.75 -17.16 1.41
CA LYS A 129 -8.57 -17.52 0.58
C LYS A 129 -8.31 -16.55 -0.60
N LYS A 130 -9.38 -16.06 -1.23
CA LYS A 130 -9.35 -15.21 -2.43
C LYS A 130 -9.01 -13.74 -2.12
N ASN A 131 -9.42 -13.22 -0.97
CA ASN A 131 -9.12 -11.85 -0.53
C ASN A 131 -7.72 -11.76 0.08
N ASN A 132 -7.29 -12.80 0.79
CA ASN A 132 -5.96 -12.89 1.38
C ASN A 132 -4.84 -12.78 0.31
N GLN A 133 -4.99 -13.45 -0.84
CA GLN A 133 -4.05 -13.34 -1.97
C GLN A 133 -3.95 -11.94 -2.60
N ASN A 134 -5.06 -11.18 -2.63
CA ASN A 134 -5.08 -9.82 -3.17
C ASN A 134 -4.42 -8.83 -2.20
N PHE A 135 -4.42 -9.13 -0.91
CA PHE A 135 -3.98 -8.24 0.17
C PHE A 135 -2.50 -8.43 0.56
N VAL A 136 -2.03 -9.68 0.62
CA VAL A 136 -0.61 -10.04 0.85
C VAL A 136 0.33 -9.46 -0.23
N GLN A 137 -0.24 -9.07 -1.35
CA GLN A 137 0.45 -8.59 -2.55
C GLN A 137 0.64 -7.07 -2.63
N ILE A 138 0.25 -6.35 -1.59
CA ILE A 138 0.35 -4.90 -1.49
C ILE A 138 1.49 -4.57 -0.49
N PRO A 139 2.61 -3.99 -0.93
CA PRO A 139 3.78 -3.78 -0.07
C PRO A 139 3.57 -2.53 0.80
N TYR A 140 2.96 -2.71 1.96
CA TYR A 140 2.72 -1.65 2.95
C TYR A 140 3.90 -1.37 3.89
N ASP A 141 5.02 -2.10 3.78
CA ASP A 141 6.20 -1.92 4.65
C ASP A 141 6.80 -0.51 4.62
N LYS A 142 6.46 0.29 3.62
CA LYS A 142 6.88 1.69 3.54
C LYS A 142 6.06 2.65 4.39
N PHE A 143 4.98 2.19 5.04
CA PHE A 143 4.18 3.02 5.94
C PHE A 143 4.74 3.00 7.38
N ASN A 144 5.25 1.85 7.84
CA ASN A 144 5.78 1.71 9.20
C ASN A 144 7.18 2.34 9.41
N GLN A 145 7.91 2.65 8.34
CA GLN A 145 9.20 3.36 8.45
C GLN A 145 9.06 4.88 8.69
N VAL A 146 7.83 5.36 8.85
CA VAL A 146 7.48 6.73 9.28
C VAL A 146 6.97 6.76 10.73
N SER A 147 6.64 5.62 11.35
CA SER A 147 6.05 5.57 12.71
C SER A 147 7.02 5.13 13.82
N ASN A 148 8.21 4.61 13.50
CA ASN A 148 9.32 4.40 14.45
C ASN A 148 10.49 5.37 14.18
N ARG A 149 10.20 6.48 13.49
CA ARG A 149 11.10 7.61 13.24
C ARG A 149 10.35 8.90 13.57
N GLY A 150 10.08 9.07 14.85
CA GLY A 150 9.34 10.23 15.36
C GLY A 150 8.61 9.91 16.65
N VAL A 151 9.38 9.60 17.70
CA VAL A 151 9.23 10.27 19.00
C VAL A 151 10.51 11.04 19.26
#